data_AF-A0A5N6T849-F1
#
_entry.id   AF-A0A5N6T849-F1
#
_cell.length_a   1.000
_cell.length_b   1.000
_cell.length_c   1.000
_cell.angle_alpha   90.00
_cell.angle_beta   90.00
_cell.angle_gamma   90.00
#
_symmetry.space_group_name_H-M   'P 1'
#
loop_
_entity.id
_entity.type
_entity.pdbx_description
1 polymer ?
#
loop_
_entity_poly.entity_id
_entity_poly.type
_entity_poly.pdbx_seq_one_letter_code
_entity_poly.pdbx_strand_id
1 'polypeptide(L)'
;MPQQDDTVTSPNAPTKPFPQFMNLPPELHILIANFLIFPDVIHLKLTCAYFNDLIPSLSHQDLLEAELTHFALAHDIYACRYCLRLRPAAKFADRMLRRGRGRYGRDAERRFCVECGLMPRSGTARYGPGAQIVIQGVMFVICMVCRDFAVGVKDCKGIAICQSCWEGRSTRERDFRDGVKCDLPHLRASSSLG
;
A
#
# COMPACT_ATOMS: atom_id res chain seq x y z
N MET A 1 72.08 43.95 -26.33
CA MET A 1 72.06 43.62 -24.89
C MET A 1 70.76 42.88 -24.59
N PRO A 2 70.78 41.91 -23.66
CA PRO A 2 69.83 40.79 -23.50
C PRO A 2 68.55 41.24 -22.76
N GLN A 3 67.45 40.48 -22.61
CA GLN A 3 67.31 39.24 -21.84
C GLN A 3 65.88 38.65 -22.00
N GLN A 4 65.78 37.32 -21.86
CA GLN A 4 64.57 36.53 -21.60
C GLN A 4 64.09 36.72 -20.14
N ASP A 5 62.82 36.43 -19.87
CA ASP A 5 62.28 35.74 -18.67
C ASP A 5 60.73 35.82 -18.74
N ASP A 6 60.01 34.75 -19.09
CA ASP A 6 59.63 33.57 -18.28
C ASP A 6 58.43 33.80 -17.34
N THR A 7 57.32 33.10 -17.67
CA THR A 7 56.29 32.52 -16.76
C THR A 7 55.43 33.49 -15.91
N VAL A 8 54.15 33.26 -15.63
CA VAL A 8 53.51 32.06 -15.08
C VAL A 8 52.03 32.02 -15.51
N THR A 9 51.67 30.99 -16.27
CA THR A 9 50.29 30.50 -16.36
C THR A 9 49.96 29.82 -15.03
N SER A 10 49.01 30.37 -14.28
CA SER A 10 48.56 29.82 -13.01
C SER A 10 47.97 28.42 -13.21
N PRO A 11 48.45 27.38 -12.49
CA PRO A 11 47.95 26.03 -12.64
C PRO A 11 46.61 25.88 -11.91
N ASN A 12 45.61 25.37 -12.62
CA ASN A 12 44.35 24.91 -12.06
C ASN A 12 44.62 23.94 -10.91
N ALA A 13 44.28 24.34 -9.69
CA ALA A 13 44.31 23.45 -8.54
C ALA A 13 43.31 22.30 -8.76
N PRO A 14 43.71 21.04 -8.55
CA PRO A 14 42.76 19.94 -8.52
C PRO A 14 41.88 20.11 -7.28
N THR A 15 40.64 20.53 -7.46
CA THR A 15 39.61 20.51 -6.41
C THR A 15 39.41 19.05 -6.02
N LYS A 16 40.00 18.65 -4.89
CA LYS A 16 39.73 17.35 -4.27
C LYS A 16 38.20 17.24 -4.13
N PRO A 17 37.54 16.23 -4.72
CA PRO A 17 36.11 16.08 -4.56
C PRO A 17 35.85 15.90 -3.06
N PHE A 18 34.99 16.76 -2.51
CA PHE A 18 34.56 16.62 -1.13
C PHE A 18 34.02 15.19 -0.94
N PRO A 19 34.39 14.51 0.16
CA PRO A 19 33.86 13.18 0.42
C PRO A 19 32.34 13.28 0.51
N GLN A 20 31.66 12.71 -0.49
CA GLN A 20 30.22 12.64 -0.53
C GLN A 20 29.77 11.69 0.58
N PHE A 21 28.69 12.03 1.28
CA PHE A 21 28.14 11.21 2.37
C PHE A 21 28.03 9.73 1.97
N MET A 22 27.57 9.45 0.74
CA MET A 22 27.41 8.08 0.21
C MET A 22 28.73 7.30 0.01
N ASN A 23 29.89 7.95 0.03
CA ASN A 23 31.20 7.30 -0.12
C ASN A 23 31.79 6.84 1.22
N LEU A 24 31.09 7.06 2.34
CA LEU A 24 31.52 6.55 3.64
C LEU A 24 31.35 5.02 3.69
N PRO A 25 32.27 4.30 4.38
CA PRO A 25 32.07 2.89 4.68
C PRO A 25 30.74 2.63 5.43
N PRO A 26 30.08 1.48 5.20
CA PRO A 26 28.81 1.14 5.85
C PRO A 26 28.86 1.20 7.38
N GLU A 27 30.00 0.92 8.00
CA GLU A 27 30.22 0.98 9.45
C GLU A 27 30.05 2.41 9.98
N LEU A 28 30.52 3.41 9.22
CA LEU A 28 30.34 4.82 9.57
C LEU A 28 28.88 5.25 9.39
N HIS A 29 28.20 4.75 8.36
CA HIS A 29 26.77 4.99 8.19
C HIS A 29 25.94 4.44 9.35
N ILE A 30 26.27 3.22 9.85
CA ILE A 30 25.62 2.64 11.03
C ILE A 30 25.93 3.48 12.28
N LEU A 31 27.18 3.90 12.47
CA LEU A 31 27.57 4.74 13.60
C LEU A 31 26.79 6.06 13.60
N ILE A 32 26.70 6.72 12.45
CA ILE A 32 25.91 7.95 12.28
C ILE A 32 24.45 7.68 12.64
N ALA A 33 23.86 6.60 12.10
CA ALA A 33 22.49 6.22 12.38
C ALA A 33 22.22 5.97 13.89
N ASN A 34 23.20 5.43 14.63
CA ASN A 34 23.09 5.20 16.07
C ASN A 34 23.09 6.50 16.90
N PHE A 35 23.64 7.59 16.36
CA PHE A 35 23.59 8.91 17.01
C PHE A 35 22.37 9.74 16.60
N LEU A 36 21.61 9.31 15.59
CA LEU A 36 20.38 9.97 15.23
C LEU A 36 19.29 9.63 16.25
N ILE A 37 18.69 10.68 16.81
CA ILE A 37 17.51 10.55 17.65
C ILE A 37 16.26 10.42 16.80
N PHE A 38 15.17 9.97 17.42
CA PHE A 38 13.85 10.05 16.83
C PHE A 38 13.45 11.52 16.61
N PRO A 39 13.02 11.99 15.41
CA PRO A 39 12.67 11.27 14.17
C PRO A 39 13.74 11.20 13.07
N ASP A 40 14.95 11.72 13.29
CA ASP A 40 15.96 11.90 12.25
C ASP A 40 16.43 10.58 11.62
N VAL A 41 16.48 9.52 12.43
CA VAL A 41 16.78 8.16 11.94
C VAL A 41 15.75 7.69 10.90
N ILE A 42 14.49 8.12 11.03
CA ILE A 42 13.45 7.82 10.03
C ILE A 42 13.65 8.62 8.77
N HIS A 43 13.93 9.92 8.90
CA HIS A 43 14.20 10.74 7.72
C HIS A 43 15.34 10.13 6.90
N LEU A 44 16.40 9.67 7.56
CA LEU A 44 17.51 8.96 6.91
C LEU A 44 17.03 7.68 6.21
N LYS A 45 16.27 6.82 6.90
CA LYS A 45 15.67 5.59 6.31
C LYS A 45 14.74 5.85 5.12
N LEU A 46 14.10 7.02 5.06
CA LEU A 46 13.18 7.39 3.99
C LEU A 46 13.88 8.00 2.76
N THR A 47 15.15 8.41 2.88
CA THR A 47 15.89 9.03 1.77
C THR A 47 16.21 8.08 0.63
N CYS A 48 16.65 6.84 0.92
CA CYS A 48 17.01 5.86 -0.09
C CYS A 48 16.87 4.42 0.40
N ALA A 49 16.83 3.47 -0.54
CA ALA A 49 16.73 2.05 -0.23
C ALA A 49 17.92 1.53 0.59
N TYR A 50 19.14 2.03 0.33
CA TYR A 50 20.35 1.63 1.05
C TYR A 50 20.24 1.85 2.57
N PHE A 51 19.86 3.06 3.01
CA PHE A 51 19.68 3.33 4.45
C PHE A 51 18.47 2.61 5.03
N ASN A 52 17.45 2.34 4.21
CA ASN A 52 16.30 1.55 4.64
C ASN A 52 16.71 0.15 5.11
N ASP A 53 17.60 -0.48 4.34
CA ASP A 53 18.09 -1.84 4.57
C ASP A 53 19.22 -1.88 5.60
N LEU A 54 20.11 -0.89 5.63
CA LEU A 54 21.25 -0.83 6.54
C LEU A 54 20.83 -0.57 8.00
N ILE A 55 19.89 0.35 8.21
CA ILE A 55 19.46 0.74 9.56
C ILE A 55 18.46 -0.32 10.05
N PRO A 56 18.59 -0.83 11.29
CA PRO A 56 17.65 -1.80 11.85
C PRO A 56 16.17 -1.37 11.74
N SER A 57 15.27 -2.35 11.72
CA SER A 57 13.83 -2.06 11.79
C SER A 57 13.53 -1.39 13.13
N LEU A 58 12.94 -0.21 13.08
CA LEU A 58 12.56 0.55 14.26
C LEU A 58 11.49 -0.19 15.06
N SER A 59 11.46 0.06 16.37
CA SER A 59 10.41 -0.49 17.21
C SER A 59 9.06 0.08 16.78
N HIS A 60 7.98 -0.63 17.07
CA HIS A 60 6.66 -0.13 16.75
C HIS A 60 6.33 1.19 17.48
N GLN A 61 6.87 1.37 18.69
CA GLN A 61 6.71 2.58 19.46
C GLN A 61 7.36 3.78 18.76
N ASP A 62 8.58 3.61 18.26
CA ASP A 62 9.30 4.66 17.51
C ASP A 62 8.51 5.06 16.25
N LEU A 63 7.87 4.11 15.57
CA LEU A 63 7.03 4.38 14.41
C LEU A 63 5.76 5.16 14.77
N LEU A 64 5.18 4.92 15.93
CA LEU A 64 4.02 5.69 16.41
C LEU A 64 4.43 7.12 16.77
N GLU A 65 5.59 7.31 17.38
CA GLU A 65 6.15 8.65 17.62
C GLU A 65 6.45 9.37 16.31
N ALA A 66 6.89 8.64 15.29
CA ALA A 66 7.13 9.18 13.95
C ALA A 66 5.93 9.70 13.22
N GLU A 67 4.81 9.05 13.47
CA GLU A 67 3.53 9.49 12.96
C GLU A 67 3.19 10.91 13.45
N LEU A 68 3.78 11.38 14.54
CA LEU A 68 3.51 12.72 15.07
C LEU A 68 4.39 13.82 14.46
N THR A 69 5.37 13.46 13.63
CA THR A 69 6.25 14.42 12.96
C THR A 69 5.48 15.27 11.94
N HIS A 70 5.93 16.52 11.72
CA HIS A 70 5.35 17.40 10.71
C HIS A 70 5.34 16.77 9.31
N PHE A 71 6.39 16.03 8.95
CA PHE A 71 6.45 15.31 7.69
C PHE A 71 5.34 14.25 7.58
N ALA A 72 5.18 13.39 8.60
CA ALA A 72 4.17 12.35 8.58
C ALA A 72 2.73 12.91 8.62
N LEU A 73 2.53 14.05 9.29
CA LEU A 73 1.25 14.76 9.29
C LEU A 73 0.93 15.36 7.91
N ALA A 74 1.90 16.00 7.27
CA ALA A 74 1.73 16.63 5.96
C ALA A 74 1.44 15.62 4.84
N HIS A 75 2.01 14.42 4.94
CA HIS A 75 1.86 13.35 3.94
C HIS A 75 0.87 12.25 4.33
N ASP A 76 0.11 12.46 5.41
CA ASP A 76 -0.86 11.51 5.97
C ASP A 76 -0.32 10.08 6.09
N ILE A 77 0.84 9.97 6.74
CA ILE A 77 1.59 8.72 6.94
C ILE A 77 1.25 8.14 8.32
N TYR A 78 1.17 6.81 8.40
CA TYR A 78 0.80 6.04 9.59
C TYR A 78 1.70 4.83 9.82
N ALA A 79 1.86 4.43 11.08
CA ALA A 79 2.59 3.23 11.48
C ALA A 79 1.76 1.94 11.30
N CYS A 80 2.41 0.88 10.78
CA CYS A 80 1.84 -0.46 10.75
C CYS A 80 2.56 -1.40 11.73
N ARG A 81 1.79 -2.02 12.64
CA ARG A 81 2.30 -2.96 13.66
C ARG A 81 3.03 -4.17 13.10
N TYR A 82 2.60 -4.70 11.96
CA TYR A 82 3.07 -6.00 11.49
C TYR A 82 4.31 -5.94 10.58
N CYS A 83 4.37 -4.98 9.66
CA CYS A 83 5.54 -4.81 8.80
C CYS A 83 6.56 -3.83 9.36
N LEU A 84 6.27 -3.18 10.50
CA LEU A 84 7.15 -2.19 11.15
C LEU A 84 7.63 -1.12 10.16
N ARG A 85 6.70 -0.57 9.39
CA ARG A 85 6.94 0.48 8.39
C ARG A 85 5.90 1.58 8.51
N LEU A 86 6.33 2.80 8.23
CA LEU A 86 5.46 3.93 7.94
C LEU A 86 4.88 3.78 6.53
N ARG A 87 3.57 3.95 6.39
CA ARG A 87 2.85 3.83 5.11
C ARG A 87 1.84 4.97 4.96
N PRO A 88 1.56 5.44 3.74
CA PRO A 88 0.49 6.42 3.52
C PRO A 88 -0.87 5.90 3.94
N ALA A 89 -1.79 6.79 4.30
CA ALA A 89 -3.17 6.49 4.68
C ALA A 89 -3.89 5.55 3.69
N ALA A 90 -3.64 5.72 2.39
CA ALA A 90 -4.19 4.89 1.31
C ALA A 90 -3.86 3.38 1.45
N LYS A 91 -2.84 3.03 2.23
CA LYS A 91 -2.46 1.64 2.50
C LYS A 91 -3.16 1.04 3.72
N PHE A 92 -4.05 1.78 4.36
CA PHE A 92 -4.85 1.33 5.50
C PHE A 92 -6.34 1.36 5.16
N ALA A 93 -7.11 0.49 5.81
CA ALA A 93 -8.56 0.60 5.75
C ALA A 93 -9.03 1.83 6.54
N ASP A 94 -10.09 2.51 6.11
CA ASP A 94 -10.64 3.70 6.77
C ASP A 94 -10.94 3.44 8.25
N ARG A 95 -11.40 2.23 8.60
CA ARG A 95 -11.66 1.82 9.98
C ARG A 95 -10.39 1.75 10.84
N MET A 96 -9.22 1.59 10.23
CA MET A 96 -7.93 1.65 10.92
C MET A 96 -7.47 3.07 11.19
N LEU A 97 -8.01 4.06 10.49
CA LEU A 97 -7.59 5.47 10.63
C LEU A 97 -8.61 6.33 11.39
N ARG A 98 -9.78 5.77 11.73
CA ARG A 98 -10.87 6.47 12.41
C ARG A 98 -11.07 5.99 13.85
N ARG A 99 -11.79 6.80 14.64
CA ARG A 99 -12.20 6.51 16.02
C ARG A 99 -10.98 6.15 16.89
N GLY A 100 -11.09 5.13 17.75
CA GLY A 100 -10.04 4.71 18.67
C GLY A 100 -8.73 4.31 18.02
N ARG A 101 -8.70 4.00 16.71
CA ARG A 101 -7.48 3.66 15.96
C ARG A 101 -6.88 4.82 15.18
N GLY A 102 -7.49 6.02 15.24
CA GLY A 102 -6.93 7.21 14.61
C GLY A 102 -5.58 7.62 15.20
N ARG A 103 -4.94 8.64 14.62
CA ARG A 103 -3.59 9.10 14.98
C ARG A 103 -3.39 9.28 16.49
N TYR A 104 -4.33 9.97 17.12
CA TYR A 104 -4.36 10.24 18.57
C TYR A 104 -5.24 9.26 19.35
N GLY A 105 -5.61 8.13 18.74
CA GLY A 105 -6.50 7.14 19.33
C GLY A 105 -5.78 6.17 20.26
N ARG A 106 -6.46 5.70 21.30
CA ARG A 106 -5.92 4.74 22.28
C ARG A 106 -5.52 3.39 21.68
N ASP A 107 -6.12 3.02 20.55
CA ASP A 107 -5.83 1.79 19.80
C ASP A 107 -4.98 2.07 18.53
N ALA A 108 -4.29 3.21 18.45
CA ALA A 108 -3.37 3.54 17.36
C ALA A 108 -2.34 2.40 17.14
N GLU A 109 -1.88 1.81 18.24
CA GLU A 109 -0.93 0.69 18.22
C GLU A 109 -1.48 -0.60 17.59
N ARG A 110 -2.80 -0.70 17.39
CA ARG A 110 -3.46 -1.88 16.81
C ARG A 110 -3.67 -1.75 15.30
N ARG A 111 -3.16 -0.69 14.67
CA ARG A 111 -3.23 -0.47 13.23
C ARG A 111 -2.37 -1.46 12.46
N PHE A 112 -2.87 -1.85 11.31
CA PHE A 112 -2.11 -2.61 10.32
C PHE A 112 -2.54 -2.22 8.91
N CYS A 113 -1.59 -2.24 7.98
CA CYS A 113 -1.86 -1.96 6.57
C CYS A 113 -2.66 -3.10 5.94
N VAL A 114 -3.32 -2.81 4.82
CA VAL A 114 -4.14 -3.76 4.07
C VAL A 114 -3.34 -4.97 3.62
N GLU A 115 -2.11 -4.75 3.11
CA GLU A 115 -1.19 -5.82 2.71
C GLU A 115 -0.94 -6.81 3.86
N CYS A 116 -0.64 -6.30 5.07
CA CYS A 116 -0.47 -7.14 6.26
C CYS A 116 -1.77 -7.82 6.71
N GLY A 117 -2.94 -7.24 6.41
CA GLY A 117 -4.22 -7.85 6.70
C GLY A 117 -4.57 -9.01 5.76
N LEU A 118 -4.10 -8.96 4.51
CA LEU A 118 -4.29 -9.98 3.48
C LEU A 118 -3.31 -11.14 3.61
N MET A 119 -2.09 -10.90 4.13
CA MET A 119 -1.10 -11.96 4.30
C MET A 119 -1.50 -12.95 5.42
N PRO A 120 -1.50 -14.26 5.16
CA PRO A 120 -1.69 -15.26 6.21
C PRO A 120 -0.47 -15.25 7.14
N ARG A 121 -0.70 -15.14 8.46
CA ARG A 121 0.34 -15.39 9.48
C ARG A 121 -0.10 -16.56 10.34
N SER A 122 0.80 -17.52 10.57
CA SER A 122 0.59 -18.70 11.43
C SER A 122 -0.80 -19.34 11.27
N GLY A 123 -1.28 -19.44 10.02
CA GLY A 123 -2.52 -20.12 9.67
C GLY A 123 -3.71 -19.24 9.25
N THR A 124 -3.80 -17.95 9.61
CA THR A 124 -4.95 -17.11 9.19
C THR A 124 -4.58 -15.68 8.77
N ALA A 125 -5.14 -15.22 7.66
CA ALA A 125 -5.18 -13.81 7.29
C ALA A 125 -6.17 -13.07 8.21
N ARG A 126 -5.90 -11.80 8.55
CA ARG A 126 -6.81 -11.00 9.40
C ARG A 126 -8.10 -10.65 8.67
N TYR A 127 -8.02 -10.51 7.35
CA TYR A 127 -9.18 -10.43 6.47
C TYR A 127 -9.41 -11.80 5.84
N GLY A 128 -10.57 -12.39 6.11
CA GLY A 128 -11.01 -13.63 5.47
C GLY A 128 -11.89 -13.39 4.24
N PRO A 129 -12.22 -14.45 3.49
CA PRO A 129 -13.22 -14.38 2.43
C PRO A 129 -14.51 -13.69 2.90
N GLY A 130 -15.06 -12.79 2.07
CA GLY A 130 -16.24 -11.99 2.37
C GLY A 130 -15.97 -10.73 3.18
N ALA A 131 -14.73 -10.51 3.64
CA ALA A 131 -14.37 -9.28 4.35
C ALA A 131 -14.56 -8.06 3.46
N GLN A 132 -15.36 -7.10 3.94
CA GLN A 132 -15.57 -5.80 3.30
C GLN A 132 -14.59 -4.77 3.90
N ILE A 133 -13.74 -4.21 3.06
CA ILE A 133 -12.64 -3.34 3.45
C ILE A 133 -12.81 -2.02 2.71
N VAL A 134 -13.03 -0.93 3.43
CA VAL A 134 -13.16 0.41 2.81
C VAL A 134 -11.81 1.11 2.87
N ILE A 135 -11.33 1.59 1.72
CA ILE A 135 -10.05 2.29 1.57
C ILE A 135 -10.34 3.58 0.81
N GLN A 136 -10.11 4.74 1.44
CA GLN A 136 -10.40 6.05 0.88
C GLN A 136 -11.85 6.16 0.38
N GLY A 137 -12.80 5.60 1.14
CA GLY A 137 -14.22 5.57 0.77
C GLY A 137 -14.62 4.52 -0.28
N VAL A 138 -13.67 3.87 -0.95
CA VAL A 138 -13.95 2.81 -1.93
C VAL A 138 -14.07 1.46 -1.23
N MET A 139 -15.15 0.72 -1.50
CA MET A 139 -15.36 -0.62 -0.93
C MET A 139 -14.63 -1.68 -1.75
N PHE A 140 -13.72 -2.39 -1.09
CA PHE A 140 -13.09 -3.61 -1.58
C PHE A 140 -13.66 -4.82 -0.84
N VAL A 141 -13.55 -5.99 -1.47
CA VAL A 141 -13.95 -7.26 -0.86
C VAL A 141 -12.94 -8.34 -1.22
N ILE A 142 -12.70 -9.26 -0.29
CA ILE A 142 -12.11 -10.56 -0.62
C ILE A 142 -13.24 -11.43 -1.15
N CYS A 143 -13.32 -11.61 -2.46
CA CYS A 143 -14.48 -12.23 -3.08
C CYS A 143 -14.70 -13.67 -2.58
N MET A 144 -15.94 -14.02 -2.22
CA MET A 144 -16.29 -15.39 -1.82
C MET A 144 -16.24 -16.40 -2.98
N VAL A 145 -16.25 -15.92 -4.23
CA VAL A 145 -16.28 -16.74 -5.44
C VAL A 145 -14.86 -16.98 -5.97
N CYS A 146 -14.16 -15.91 -6.39
CA CYS A 146 -12.82 -16.02 -6.97
C CYS A 146 -11.68 -15.90 -5.95
N ARG A 147 -11.95 -15.52 -4.70
CA ARG A 147 -10.96 -15.29 -3.62
C ARG A 147 -10.00 -14.11 -3.83
N ASP A 148 -10.16 -13.36 -4.92
CA ASP A 148 -9.36 -12.16 -5.17
C ASP A 148 -9.82 -10.98 -4.31
N PHE A 149 -8.84 -10.13 -3.96
CA PHE A 149 -9.09 -8.83 -3.37
C PHE A 149 -9.31 -7.79 -4.47
N ALA A 150 -10.54 -7.33 -4.62
CA ALA A 150 -10.92 -6.40 -5.70
C ALA A 150 -12.01 -5.43 -5.25
N VAL A 151 -12.31 -4.44 -6.09
CA VAL A 151 -13.43 -3.51 -5.86
C VAL A 151 -14.72 -4.33 -5.74
N GLY A 152 -15.44 -4.11 -4.65
CA GLY A 152 -16.65 -4.84 -4.32
C GLY A 152 -17.89 -4.10 -4.77
N VAL A 153 -18.92 -4.86 -5.14
CA VAL A 153 -20.27 -4.36 -5.41
C VAL A 153 -21.22 -5.03 -4.42
N LYS A 154 -22.12 -4.24 -3.82
CA LYS A 154 -23.19 -4.78 -2.97
C LYS A 154 -24.41 -5.06 -3.83
N ASP A 155 -24.95 -6.27 -3.72
CA ASP A 155 -26.29 -6.53 -4.22
C ASP A 155 -27.36 -5.94 -3.28
N CYS A 156 -28.61 -5.94 -3.73
CA CYS A 156 -29.76 -5.51 -2.93
C CYS A 156 -30.00 -6.38 -1.68
N LYS A 157 -29.37 -7.55 -1.59
CA LYS A 157 -29.42 -8.46 -0.43
C LYS A 157 -28.26 -8.24 0.56
N GLY A 158 -27.38 -7.27 0.28
CA GLY A 158 -26.24 -6.93 1.13
C GLY A 158 -25.01 -7.83 0.96
N ILE A 159 -25.03 -8.77 0.02
CA ILE A 159 -23.89 -9.63 -0.31
C ILE A 159 -22.90 -8.80 -1.13
N ALA A 160 -21.66 -8.74 -0.68
CA ALA A 160 -20.56 -8.10 -1.40
C ALA A 160 -19.72 -9.15 -2.12
N ILE A 161 -19.62 -9.04 -3.44
CA ILE A 161 -18.70 -9.80 -4.28
C ILE A 161 -17.89 -8.83 -5.13
N CYS A 162 -16.78 -9.28 -5.73
CA CYS A 162 -16.01 -8.40 -6.61
C CYS A 162 -16.84 -8.04 -7.84
N GLN A 163 -16.54 -6.89 -8.44
CA GLN A 163 -17.24 -6.37 -9.60
C GLN A 163 -17.29 -7.38 -10.76
N SER A 164 -16.19 -8.08 -11.05
CA SER A 164 -16.13 -9.09 -12.13
C SER A 164 -17.07 -10.28 -11.87
N CYS A 165 -17.09 -10.84 -10.66
CA CYS A 165 -18.03 -11.90 -10.31
C CYS A 165 -19.48 -11.42 -10.28
N TRP A 166 -19.72 -10.14 -9.95
CA TRP A 166 -21.04 -9.54 -9.99
C TRP A 166 -21.56 -9.45 -11.42
N GLU A 167 -20.77 -8.89 -12.34
CA GLU A 167 -21.10 -8.78 -13.77
C GLU A 167 -21.35 -10.16 -14.41
N GLY A 168 -20.51 -11.15 -14.08
CA GLY A 168 -20.67 -12.53 -14.53
C GLY A 168 -21.94 -13.22 -13.99
N ARG A 169 -22.41 -12.84 -12.80
CA ARG A 169 -23.68 -13.33 -12.26
C ARG A 169 -24.88 -12.64 -12.91
N SER A 170 -24.82 -11.32 -13.07
CA SER A 170 -25.91 -10.52 -13.64
C SER A 170 -26.16 -10.81 -15.12
N THR A 171 -25.13 -11.22 -15.87
CA THR A 171 -25.28 -11.73 -17.25
C THR A 171 -26.03 -13.07 -17.26
N ARG A 172 -25.59 -14.06 -16.47
CA ARG A 172 -26.27 -15.36 -16.36
C ARG A 172 -27.73 -15.26 -15.90
N GLU A 173 -28.03 -14.36 -14.96
CA GLU A 173 -29.41 -14.12 -14.50
C GLU A 173 -30.30 -13.41 -15.54
N ARG A 174 -29.71 -12.73 -16.53
CA ARG A 174 -30.44 -12.19 -17.70
C ARG A 174 -30.62 -13.28 -18.75
N ASP A 175 -29.56 -14.00 -19.10
CA ASP A 175 -29.61 -15.10 -20.07
C ASP A 175 -30.59 -16.20 -19.66
N PHE A 176 -30.70 -16.52 -18.36
CA PHE A 176 -31.70 -17.46 -17.86
C PHE A 176 -33.14 -16.93 -17.99
N ARG A 177 -33.36 -15.62 -17.79
CA ARG A 177 -34.68 -15.00 -17.98
C ARG A 177 -35.07 -14.92 -19.45
N ASP A 178 -34.11 -14.69 -20.34
CA ASP A 178 -34.34 -14.60 -21.78
C ASP A 178 -34.41 -15.99 -22.45
N GLY A 179 -33.71 -17.00 -21.90
CA GLY A 179 -33.75 -18.39 -22.38
C GLY A 179 -35.05 -19.14 -22.08
N VAL A 180 -35.77 -18.79 -21.02
CA VAL A 180 -37.11 -19.34 -20.71
C VAL A 180 -38.18 -18.89 -21.73
N LYS A 181 -37.87 -17.93 -22.62
CA LYS A 181 -38.79 -17.41 -23.63
C LYS A 181 -38.80 -18.17 -24.97
N CYS A 182 -37.92 -19.16 -25.18
CA CYS A 182 -37.76 -19.82 -26.50
C CYS A 182 -38.28 -21.27 -26.60
N ASP A 183 -38.77 -21.88 -25.51
CA ASP A 183 -39.33 -23.24 -25.57
C ASP A 183 -40.87 -23.22 -25.54
N LEU A 184 -41.49 -22.68 -26.59
CA LEU A 184 -42.87 -23.04 -26.93
C LEU A 184 -42.88 -23.74 -28.29
N PRO A 185 -43.03 -25.08 -28.34
CA PRO A 185 -43.19 -25.76 -29.61
C PRO A 185 -44.52 -25.32 -30.24
N HIS A 186 -44.40 -24.71 -31.42
CA HIS A 186 -45.51 -24.40 -32.31
C HIS A 186 -46.13 -25.73 -32.77
N LEU A 187 -47.11 -26.24 -32.01
CA LEU A 187 -47.90 -27.39 -32.42
C LEU A 187 -48.67 -27.02 -33.68
N ARG A 188 -48.27 -27.67 -34.78
CA ARG A 188 -48.90 -27.61 -36.09
C ARG A 188 -50.38 -27.99 -35.96
N ALA A 189 -51.27 -27.07 -36.27
CA ALA A 189 -52.63 -27.40 -36.64
C ALA A 189 -52.59 -28.02 -38.04
N SER A 190 -52.56 -29.35 -38.10
CA SER A 190 -52.80 -30.11 -39.31
C SER A 190 -54.27 -29.99 -39.70
N SER A 191 -54.47 -29.50 -40.91
CA SER A 191 -55.70 -29.53 -41.70
C SER A 191 -56.28 -30.95 -41.80
N SER A 192 -57.59 -31.08 -41.63
CA SER A 192 -58.39 -32.09 -42.33
C SER A 192 -59.79 -31.54 -42.61
N LEU A 193 -60.05 -31.34 -43.91
CA LEU A 193 -61.38 -31.36 -44.51
C LEU A 193 -61.80 -32.82 -44.66
N GLY A 194 -63.07 -33.13 -44.40
CA GLY A 194 -63.68 -34.45 -44.61
C GLY A 194 -65.00 -34.57 -43.87
#